data_AF-A0A1F8LZ38-F1
#
_entry.id   AF-A0A1F8LZ38-F1
#
_cell.length_a   1.000
_cell.length_b   1.000
_cell.length_c   1.000
_cell.angle_alpha   90.00
_cell.angle_beta   90.00
_cell.angle_gamma   90.00
#
_symmetry.space_group_name_H-M   'P 1'
#
loop_
_entity.id
_entity.type
_entity.pdbx_description
1 polymer ?
#
loop_
_entity_poly.entity_id
_entity_poly.type
_entity_poly.pdbx_seq_one_letter_code
_entity_poly.pdbx_strand_id
1 'polypeptide(L)'
;LIACWPGIGNIGIMAVDILRRTVGAEELGEIEPWDFFYPRKVLIRDGELKDLEFPVNRFYFKKTEKKDLLFFIGEEQPTDGTGAYAEGTKAYKMANLVLDMALKFGCRRVYTSGAAVAPIHHTVRSRVWVVPNSADLIGEVKSYENTVLMSDIEGRGGQGNITGLNGLLLGVAKKRGLEAICVMGEIPIYIHGFPIPYPKGSKAVLEVLSAALDIEVPMDEINALVQQSETEIESVYERLPSEIKEQLDKLKYVTYARPSEPGPITEEDKKRILQEIDKFFKKEPGGD
;
A
#
# COMPACT_ATOMS: atom_id res chain seq x y z
N LEU A 1 13.70 3.20 8.84
CA LEU A 1 12.68 4.07 8.23
C LEU A 1 11.49 3.22 7.78
N ILE A 2 10.27 3.59 8.13
CA ILE A 2 9.04 3.07 7.56
C ILE A 2 8.37 4.26 6.84
N ALA A 3 8.30 4.23 5.52
CA ALA A 3 7.78 5.32 4.72
C ALA A 3 6.54 4.88 3.93
N CYS A 4 5.48 5.69 3.96
CA CYS A 4 4.27 5.41 3.19
C CYS A 4 3.62 6.68 2.66
N TRP A 5 2.97 6.51 1.52
CA TRP A 5 2.05 7.47 0.92
C TRP A 5 0.71 6.80 0.62
N PRO A 6 -0.38 7.57 0.39
CA PRO A 6 -1.68 7.02 0.07
C PRO A 6 -1.62 6.17 -1.20
N GLY A 7 -2.52 5.19 -1.31
CA GLY A 7 -2.60 4.26 -2.44
C GLY A 7 -3.88 3.44 -2.36
N ILE A 8 -3.97 2.41 -3.20
CA ILE A 8 -5.18 1.57 -3.29
C ILE A 8 -5.62 1.05 -1.92
N GLY A 9 -6.90 1.23 -1.61
CA GLY A 9 -7.52 0.77 -0.37
C GLY A 9 -6.93 1.37 0.91
N ASN A 10 -6.09 2.42 0.82
CA ASN A 10 -5.32 2.97 1.94
C ASN A 10 -4.52 1.90 2.72
N ILE A 11 -4.14 0.80 2.05
CA ILE A 11 -3.57 -0.38 2.71
C ILE A 11 -2.28 -0.04 3.47
N GLY A 12 -1.34 0.59 2.76
CA GLY A 12 -0.03 0.88 3.33
C GLY A 12 -0.10 1.94 4.43
N ILE A 13 -0.79 3.05 4.17
CA ILE A 13 -0.86 4.18 5.11
C ILE A 13 -1.60 3.80 6.40
N MET A 14 -2.66 3.00 6.31
CA MET A 14 -3.41 2.54 7.48
C MET A 14 -2.55 1.64 8.37
N ALA A 15 -1.84 0.67 7.79
CA ALA A 15 -0.94 -0.20 8.54
C ALA A 15 0.18 0.59 9.23
N VAL A 16 0.82 1.50 8.50
CA VAL A 16 1.94 2.29 9.03
C VAL A 16 1.47 3.30 10.09
N ASP A 17 0.31 3.93 9.91
CA ASP A 17 -0.23 4.85 10.91
C ASP A 17 -0.63 4.14 12.21
N ILE A 18 -1.28 2.97 12.14
CA ILE A 18 -1.57 2.15 13.33
C ILE A 18 -0.26 1.82 14.04
N LEU A 19 0.74 1.29 13.32
CA LEU A 19 2.03 0.96 13.91
C LEU A 19 2.70 2.17 14.59
N ARG A 20 2.72 3.33 13.91
CA ARG A 20 3.25 4.59 14.43
C ARG A 20 2.57 5.00 15.73
N ARG A 21 1.24 4.90 15.80
CA ARG A 21 0.46 5.22 17.01
C ARG A 21 0.69 4.21 18.12
N THR A 22 0.72 2.92 17.80
CA THR A 22 0.96 1.84 18.76
C THR A 22 2.28 2.02 19.51
N VAL A 23 3.36 2.36 18.78
CA VAL A 23 4.66 2.61 19.43
C VAL A 23 4.76 3.99 20.08
N GLY A 24 3.73 4.84 19.94
CA GLY A 24 3.73 6.22 20.42
C GLY A 24 4.90 7.01 19.84
N ALA A 25 5.09 6.96 18.53
CA ALA A 25 6.10 7.77 17.84
C ALA A 25 5.67 9.24 17.81
N GLU A 26 6.59 10.11 18.22
CA GLU A 26 6.35 11.55 18.34
C GLU A 26 6.71 12.26 17.03
N GLU A 27 6.02 13.36 16.75
CA GLU A 27 6.32 14.17 15.57
C GLU A 27 7.74 14.75 15.68
N LEU A 28 8.51 14.58 14.62
CA LEU A 28 9.90 15.05 14.53
C LEU A 28 10.03 16.31 13.68
N GLY A 29 9.19 16.46 12.66
CA GLY A 29 9.19 17.57 11.73
C GLY A 29 8.57 17.19 10.39
N GLU A 30 8.54 18.13 9.45
CA GLU A 30 7.91 17.94 8.15
C GLU A 30 8.78 18.40 6.97
N ILE A 31 8.47 17.88 5.78
CA ILE A 31 9.00 18.40 4.53
C ILE A 31 8.06 19.51 4.04
N GLU A 32 8.64 20.69 3.88
CA GLU A 32 7.97 21.86 3.32
C GLU A 32 7.29 21.55 1.97
N PRO A 33 5.97 21.82 1.82
CA PRO A 33 5.17 21.28 0.73
C PRO A 33 5.23 22.07 -0.58
N TRP A 34 5.73 23.31 -0.55
CA TRP A 34 5.60 24.31 -1.63
C TRP A 34 6.16 23.86 -2.99
N ASP A 35 7.24 23.08 -2.97
CA ASP A 35 7.89 22.56 -4.18
C ASP A 35 7.19 21.33 -4.78
N PHE A 36 6.24 20.75 -4.03
CA PHE A 36 5.69 19.43 -4.29
C PHE A 36 4.20 19.46 -4.59
N PHE A 37 3.45 20.32 -3.91
CA PHE A 37 1.98 20.31 -3.93
C PHE A 37 1.40 21.69 -4.20
N TYR A 38 0.17 21.70 -4.71
CA TYR A 38 -0.66 22.89 -4.75
C TYR A 38 -1.47 23.01 -3.45
N PRO A 39 -1.79 24.23 -3.00
CA PRO A 39 -2.64 24.42 -1.83
C PRO A 39 -4.05 23.88 -2.11
N ARG A 40 -4.63 23.18 -1.14
CA ARG A 40 -5.97 22.59 -1.23
C ARG A 40 -7.07 23.61 -0.93
N LYS A 41 -6.86 24.47 0.07
CA LYS A 41 -7.81 25.50 0.51
C LYS A 41 -7.10 26.59 1.31
N VAL A 42 -7.85 27.62 1.70
CA VAL A 42 -7.39 28.66 2.63
C VAL A 42 -7.86 28.35 4.05
N LEU A 43 -7.02 28.65 5.03
CA LEU A 43 -7.37 28.64 6.45
C LEU A 43 -7.83 30.03 6.86
N ILE A 44 -9.10 30.14 7.30
CA ILE A 44 -9.66 31.37 7.85
C ILE A 44 -9.95 31.14 9.33
N ARG A 45 -9.50 32.07 10.19
CA ARG A 45 -9.78 32.03 11.63
C ARG A 45 -10.08 33.45 12.11
N ASP A 46 -11.14 33.59 12.90
CA ASP A 46 -11.61 34.88 13.44
C ASP A 46 -11.86 35.95 12.35
N GLY A 47 -12.36 35.51 11.19
CA GLY A 47 -12.66 36.38 10.04
C GLY A 47 -11.44 36.79 9.20
N GLU A 48 -10.24 36.30 9.52
CA GLU A 48 -9.00 36.65 8.82
C GLU A 48 -8.40 35.43 8.10
N LEU A 49 -7.91 35.65 6.87
CA LEU A 49 -7.10 34.69 6.14
C LEU A 49 -5.78 34.48 6.89
N LYS A 50 -5.53 33.26 7.38
CA LYS A 50 -4.33 32.91 8.14
C LYS A 50 -3.26 32.28 7.27
N ASP A 51 -3.66 31.31 6.45
CA ASP A 51 -2.70 30.54 5.66
C ASP A 51 -3.35 29.82 4.47
N LEU A 52 -2.51 29.20 3.65
CA LEU A 52 -2.88 28.17 2.68
C LEU A 52 -2.68 26.78 3.32
N GLU A 53 -3.66 25.90 3.17
CA GLU A 53 -3.54 24.51 3.63
C GLU A 53 -3.01 23.62 2.50
N PHE A 54 -1.87 22.97 2.75
CA PHE A 54 -1.20 22.04 1.84
C PHE A 54 -1.28 20.59 2.37
N PRO A 55 -1.09 19.58 1.49
CA PRO A 55 -0.86 18.21 1.93
C PRO A 55 0.37 18.09 2.83
N VAL A 56 0.20 17.40 3.96
CA VAL A 56 1.24 17.25 4.98
C VAL A 56 2.21 16.11 4.65
N ASN A 57 3.49 16.29 4.98
CA ASN A 57 4.56 15.29 4.80
C ASN A 57 5.41 15.21 6.07
N ARG A 58 5.08 14.31 6.99
CA ARG A 58 5.64 14.32 8.34
C ARG A 58 6.56 13.15 8.64
N PHE A 59 7.59 13.44 9.41
CA PHE A 59 8.42 12.48 10.10
C PHE A 59 7.95 12.29 11.53
N TYR A 60 8.04 11.04 11.99
CA TYR A 60 7.83 10.70 13.39
C TYR A 60 8.98 9.83 13.86
N PHE A 61 9.36 9.96 15.13
CA PHE A 61 10.48 9.23 15.71
C PHE A 61 10.06 8.52 16.98
N LYS A 62 10.59 7.30 17.15
CA LYS A 62 10.50 6.57 18.41
C LYS A 62 11.81 5.87 18.71
N LYS A 63 12.39 6.20 19.86
CA LYS A 63 13.44 5.37 20.46
C LYS A 63 12.81 4.14 21.09
N THR A 64 13.35 2.96 20.83
CA THR A 64 12.91 1.71 21.48
C THR A 64 14.10 0.99 22.14
N GLU A 65 13.84 -0.08 22.88
CA GLU A 65 14.91 -0.87 23.51
C GLU A 65 15.74 -1.65 22.47
N LYS A 66 15.12 -2.06 21.36
CA LYS A 66 15.73 -2.92 20.35
C LYS A 66 16.17 -2.16 19.11
N LYS A 67 15.26 -1.40 18.49
CA LYS A 67 15.45 -0.72 17.20
C LYS A 67 14.77 0.63 17.19
N ASP A 68 15.53 1.69 16.97
CA ASP A 68 14.96 3.02 16.79
C ASP A 68 14.18 3.09 15.47
N LEU A 69 13.03 3.76 15.52
CA LEU A 69 12.07 3.81 14.43
C LEU A 69 11.94 5.25 13.96
N LEU A 70 12.16 5.46 12.66
CA LEU A 70 11.80 6.67 11.96
C LEU A 70 10.64 6.31 11.03
N PHE A 71 9.55 7.08 11.10
CA PHE A 71 8.41 6.98 10.20
C PHE A 71 8.37 8.19 9.29
N PHE A 72 7.89 8.00 8.08
CA PHE A 72 7.51 9.08 7.18
C PHE A 72 6.11 8.79 6.61
N ILE A 73 5.18 9.72 6.79
CA ILE A 73 3.82 9.60 6.28
C ILE A 73 3.48 10.87 5.49
N GLY A 74 3.18 10.68 4.20
CA GLY A 74 2.63 11.74 3.35
C GLY A 74 1.12 11.62 3.23
N GLU A 75 0.42 12.77 3.14
CA GLU A 75 -1.02 12.82 2.86
C GLU A 75 -1.35 12.76 1.36
N GLU A 76 -0.35 12.96 0.51
CA GLU A 76 -0.49 12.95 -0.95
C GLU A 76 0.81 12.51 -1.60
N GLN A 77 0.70 11.85 -2.75
CA GLN A 77 1.85 11.54 -3.61
C GLN A 77 2.09 12.73 -4.56
N PRO A 78 3.29 13.34 -4.58
CA PRO A 78 3.55 14.49 -5.43
C PRO A 78 3.56 14.10 -6.91
N THR A 79 2.74 14.76 -7.73
CA THR A 79 2.63 14.47 -9.16
C THR A 79 3.10 15.66 -10.01
N ASP A 80 3.72 15.37 -11.15
CA ASP A 80 4.04 16.34 -12.20
C ASP A 80 2.96 16.34 -13.33
N GLY A 81 1.83 15.65 -13.14
CA GLY A 81 0.79 15.46 -14.16
C GLY A 81 -0.54 14.92 -13.61
N THR A 82 -1.45 14.48 -14.49
CA THR A 82 -2.83 14.10 -14.14
C THR A 82 -2.99 12.66 -13.61
N GLY A 83 -1.90 11.92 -13.41
CA GLY A 83 -1.93 10.53 -12.93
C GLY A 83 -2.22 10.43 -11.43
N ALA A 84 -2.81 9.31 -11.00
CA ALA A 84 -3.11 9.03 -9.59
C ALA A 84 -1.87 8.70 -8.73
N TYR A 85 -0.70 8.51 -9.36
CA TYR A 85 0.53 8.11 -8.70
C TYR A 85 1.68 9.07 -9.02
N ALA A 86 2.56 9.26 -8.03
CA ALA A 86 3.75 10.09 -8.17
C ALA A 86 4.76 9.48 -9.16
N GLU A 87 5.10 10.25 -10.19
CA GLU A 87 6.14 9.96 -11.17
C GLU A 87 6.90 11.27 -11.47
N GLY A 88 8.08 11.17 -12.09
CA GLY A 88 8.83 12.34 -12.52
C GLY A 88 9.71 12.99 -11.45
N THR A 89 10.00 14.28 -11.64
CA THR A 89 11.06 15.00 -10.92
C THR A 89 10.66 15.29 -9.48
N LYS A 90 9.40 15.68 -9.21
CA LYS A 90 8.93 15.92 -7.84
C LYS A 90 8.92 14.66 -7.00
N ALA A 91 8.41 13.55 -7.55
CA ALA A 91 8.42 12.25 -6.90
C ALA A 91 9.84 11.81 -6.53
N TYR A 92 10.77 11.94 -7.47
CA TYR A 92 12.17 11.62 -7.24
C TYR A 92 12.79 12.54 -6.19
N LYS A 93 12.55 13.86 -6.23
CA LYS A 93 13.05 14.81 -5.23
C LYS A 93 12.52 14.49 -3.84
N MET A 94 11.23 14.19 -3.69
CA MET A 94 10.62 13.78 -2.42
C MET A 94 11.27 12.51 -1.87
N ALA A 95 11.44 11.48 -2.70
CA ALA A 95 12.11 10.24 -2.31
C ALA A 95 13.54 10.49 -1.80
N ASN A 96 14.30 11.37 -2.48
CA ASN A 96 15.65 11.73 -2.06
C ASN A 96 15.66 12.46 -0.71
N LEU A 97 14.78 13.45 -0.50
CA LEU A 97 14.67 14.16 0.79
C LEU A 97 14.33 13.22 1.95
N VAL A 98 13.40 12.29 1.74
CA VAL A 98 13.05 11.28 2.74
C VAL A 98 14.25 10.40 3.11
N LEU A 99 15.02 9.95 2.13
CA LEU A 99 16.22 9.15 2.38
C LEU A 99 17.38 9.97 2.97
N ASP A 100 17.52 11.25 2.62
CA ASP A 100 18.51 12.15 3.23
C ASP A 100 18.26 12.27 4.73
N MET A 101 17.01 12.46 5.15
CA MET A 101 16.64 12.46 6.56
C MET A 101 16.87 11.09 7.21
N ALA A 102 16.50 10.00 6.55
CA ALA A 102 16.75 8.65 7.07
C ALA A 102 18.23 8.41 7.36
N LEU A 103 19.11 8.78 6.42
CA LEU A 103 20.56 8.63 6.54
C LEU A 103 21.15 9.51 7.65
N LYS A 104 20.68 10.76 7.79
CA LYS A 104 21.09 11.66 8.89
C LYS A 104 20.76 11.07 10.27
N PHE A 105 19.64 10.35 10.38
CA PHE A 105 19.23 9.65 11.60
C PHE A 105 19.84 8.24 11.71
N GLY A 106 20.75 7.85 10.82
CA GLY A 106 21.46 6.57 10.87
C GLY A 106 20.60 5.36 10.49
N CYS A 107 19.48 5.55 9.79
CA CYS A 107 18.65 4.43 9.33
C CYS A 107 19.44 3.50 8.40
N ARG A 108 19.41 2.20 8.69
CA ARG A 108 20.06 1.16 7.89
C ARG A 108 19.10 0.39 6.97
N ARG A 109 17.81 0.37 7.32
CA ARG A 109 16.75 -0.36 6.61
C ARG A 109 15.56 0.55 6.33
N VAL A 110 15.00 0.43 5.14
CA VAL A 110 13.78 1.10 4.70
C VAL A 110 12.67 0.08 4.46
N TYR A 111 11.49 0.33 5.03
CA TYR A 111 10.26 -0.36 4.67
C TYR A 111 9.35 0.62 3.95
N THR A 112 8.77 0.18 2.84
CA THR A 112 7.69 0.89 2.14
C THR A 112 6.46 0.02 2.11
N SER A 113 5.28 0.64 2.06
CA SER A 113 4.04 -0.11 2.07
C SER A 113 3.07 0.34 0.99
N GLY A 114 2.40 -0.62 0.35
CA GLY A 114 1.45 -0.39 -0.73
C GLY A 114 0.39 -1.48 -0.83
N ALA A 115 -0.16 -1.63 -2.04
CA ALA A 115 -1.21 -2.59 -2.33
C ALA A 115 -0.86 -3.46 -3.52
N ALA A 116 -1.25 -4.73 -3.46
CA ALA A 116 -1.12 -5.69 -4.54
C ALA A 116 -2.52 -6.05 -5.06
N VAL A 117 -2.87 -5.61 -6.26
CA VAL A 117 -4.12 -6.04 -6.90
C VAL A 117 -3.97 -7.52 -7.27
N ALA A 118 -4.76 -8.36 -6.61
CA ALA A 118 -4.61 -9.81 -6.67
C ALA A 118 -5.91 -10.49 -7.12
N PRO A 119 -5.83 -11.61 -7.87
CA PRO A 119 -6.98 -12.41 -8.24
C PRO A 119 -7.41 -13.26 -7.04
N ILE A 120 -7.96 -12.60 -6.02
CA ILE A 120 -8.44 -13.23 -4.78
C ILE A 120 -9.89 -12.82 -4.53
N HIS A 121 -10.63 -13.68 -3.83
CA HIS A 121 -11.96 -13.32 -3.32
C HIS A 121 -11.84 -12.56 -1.99
N HIS A 122 -12.71 -11.58 -1.75
CA HIS A 122 -12.66 -10.73 -0.56
C HIS A 122 -12.88 -11.46 0.79
N THR A 123 -13.41 -12.68 0.74
CA THR A 123 -13.61 -13.55 1.92
C THR A 123 -12.35 -14.32 2.31
N VAL A 124 -11.32 -14.39 1.44
CA VAL A 124 -10.07 -15.07 1.78
C VAL A 124 -9.15 -14.15 2.60
N ARG A 125 -8.18 -14.74 3.30
CA ARG A 125 -7.12 -13.98 3.99
C ARG A 125 -6.21 -13.31 2.95
N SER A 126 -6.07 -11.99 3.01
CA SER A 126 -5.07 -11.25 2.23
C SER A 126 -3.66 -11.68 2.62
N ARG A 127 -2.83 -11.97 1.63
CA ARG A 127 -1.38 -12.13 1.82
C ARG A 127 -0.64 -10.82 1.59
N VAL A 128 0.67 -10.84 1.80
CA VAL A 128 1.55 -9.70 1.55
C VAL A 128 2.55 -10.03 0.46
N TRP A 129 2.49 -9.33 -0.66
CA TRP A 129 3.54 -9.42 -1.68
C TRP A 129 4.75 -8.62 -1.21
N VAL A 130 5.93 -9.23 -1.26
CA VAL A 130 7.17 -8.62 -0.81
C VAL A 130 8.17 -8.48 -1.96
N VAL A 131 8.84 -7.33 -2.00
CA VAL A 131 9.92 -7.04 -2.94
C VAL A 131 11.11 -6.47 -2.17
N PRO A 132 12.15 -7.28 -1.89
CA PRO A 132 13.41 -6.76 -1.40
C PRO A 132 14.21 -6.10 -2.53
N ASN A 133 15.03 -5.10 -2.21
CA ASN A 133 15.89 -4.45 -3.19
C ASN A 133 17.30 -5.09 -3.34
N SER A 134 17.65 -6.03 -2.45
CA SER A 134 18.87 -6.84 -2.46
C SER A 134 18.55 -8.33 -2.35
N ALA A 135 19.38 -9.18 -2.96
CA ALA A 135 19.23 -10.63 -2.91
C ALA A 135 19.43 -11.20 -1.50
N ASP A 136 20.26 -10.56 -0.68
CA ASP A 136 20.56 -10.98 0.69
C ASP A 136 19.32 -10.95 1.61
N LEU A 137 18.34 -10.12 1.25
CA LEU A 137 17.09 -9.99 2.00
C LEU A 137 16.05 -11.05 1.62
N ILE A 138 16.26 -11.84 0.56
CA ILE A 138 15.28 -12.82 0.08
C ILE A 138 14.99 -13.88 1.14
N GLY A 139 16.04 -14.38 1.81
CA GLY A 139 15.89 -15.35 2.90
C GLY A 139 15.11 -14.78 4.08
N GLU A 140 15.42 -13.52 4.45
CA GLU A 140 14.74 -12.80 5.52
C GLU A 140 13.25 -12.63 5.22
N VAL A 141 12.89 -12.10 4.04
CA VAL A 141 11.48 -11.85 3.73
C VAL A 141 10.66 -13.13 3.59
N LYS A 142 11.26 -14.24 3.13
CA LYS A 142 10.60 -15.56 3.08
C LYS A 142 10.37 -16.17 4.46
N SER A 143 11.11 -15.73 5.47
CA SER A 143 10.94 -16.21 6.85
C SER A 143 9.71 -15.60 7.54
N TYR A 144 9.21 -14.45 7.04
CA TYR A 144 8.01 -13.84 7.57
C TYR A 144 6.77 -14.60 7.11
N GLU A 145 5.92 -14.95 8.07
CA GLU A 145 4.65 -15.59 7.78
C GLU A 145 3.77 -14.73 6.85
N ASN A 146 2.90 -15.39 6.08
CA ASN A 146 1.93 -14.73 5.19
C ASN A 146 2.53 -13.87 4.04
N THR A 147 3.84 -13.99 3.77
CA THR A 147 4.49 -13.28 2.65
C THR A 147 4.53 -14.11 1.36
N VAL A 148 4.46 -13.44 0.21
CA VAL A 148 4.68 -13.99 -1.14
C VAL A 148 5.80 -13.18 -1.77
N LEU A 149 6.91 -13.81 -2.17
CA LEU A 149 7.91 -13.10 -2.96
C LEU A 149 7.29 -12.78 -4.33
N MET A 150 7.36 -11.52 -4.78
CA MET A 150 6.68 -11.12 -6.02
C MET A 150 7.12 -11.93 -7.26
N SER A 151 8.35 -12.45 -7.25
CA SER A 151 8.85 -13.34 -8.31
C SER A 151 8.14 -14.69 -8.38
N ASP A 152 7.55 -15.13 -7.27
CA ASP A 152 6.94 -16.45 -7.12
C ASP A 152 5.45 -16.42 -7.53
N ILE A 153 4.93 -15.24 -7.93
CA ILE A 153 3.56 -15.07 -8.42
C ILE A 153 3.44 -15.64 -9.84
N GLU A 154 2.51 -16.58 -10.01
CA GLU A 154 2.26 -17.23 -11.30
C GLU A 154 1.82 -16.26 -12.40
N GLY A 155 2.11 -16.60 -13.65
CA GLY A 155 1.78 -15.79 -14.84
C GLY A 155 2.69 -14.58 -15.06
N ARG A 156 3.55 -14.24 -14.10
CA ARG A 156 4.43 -13.06 -14.18
C ARG A 156 5.86 -13.35 -14.61
N GLY A 157 6.28 -14.62 -14.66
CA GLY A 157 7.62 -15.00 -15.11
C GLY A 157 8.75 -14.36 -14.28
N GLY A 158 8.52 -14.09 -13.00
CA GLY A 158 9.45 -13.38 -12.13
C GLY A 158 9.47 -11.85 -12.30
N GLN A 159 8.61 -11.28 -13.15
CA GLN A 159 8.57 -9.85 -13.47
C GLN A 159 7.42 -9.12 -12.75
N GLY A 160 7.62 -7.86 -12.43
CA GLY A 160 6.61 -7.05 -11.77
C GLY A 160 6.99 -5.60 -11.73
N ASN A 161 5.98 -4.73 -11.73
CA ASN A 161 6.16 -3.29 -11.58
C ASN A 161 5.43 -2.84 -10.31
N ILE A 162 6.08 -1.96 -9.55
CA ILE A 162 5.47 -1.21 -8.46
C ILE A 162 5.51 0.25 -8.90
N THR A 163 4.34 0.89 -8.94
CA THR A 163 4.20 2.31 -9.33
C THR A 163 4.05 3.21 -8.11
N GLY A 164 4.17 4.51 -8.34
CA GLY A 164 4.06 5.52 -7.30
C GLY A 164 5.24 5.59 -6.34
N LEU A 165 5.15 6.48 -5.37
CA LEU A 165 6.25 6.85 -4.49
C LEU A 165 6.66 5.72 -3.54
N ASN A 166 5.70 4.88 -3.14
CA ASN A 166 5.95 3.68 -2.34
C ASN A 166 6.92 2.71 -3.08
N GLY A 167 6.74 2.51 -4.39
CA GLY A 167 7.65 1.70 -5.21
C GLY A 167 8.93 2.45 -5.60
N LEU A 168 8.83 3.73 -5.93
CA LEU A 168 9.97 4.55 -6.34
C LEU A 168 11.03 4.62 -5.23
N LEU A 169 10.62 4.82 -3.96
CA LEU A 169 11.55 4.91 -2.83
C LEU A 169 12.40 3.64 -2.68
N LEU A 170 11.84 2.45 -2.96
CA LEU A 170 12.58 1.18 -2.99
C LEU A 170 13.76 1.23 -3.98
N GLY A 171 13.50 1.76 -5.18
CA GLY A 171 14.50 1.94 -6.23
C GLY A 171 15.54 3.01 -5.89
N VAL A 172 15.12 4.15 -5.30
CA VAL A 172 16.05 5.20 -4.86
C VAL A 172 16.94 4.71 -3.72
N ALA A 173 16.40 3.97 -2.77
CA ALA A 173 17.17 3.34 -1.69
C ALA A 173 18.23 2.40 -2.23
N LYS A 174 17.89 1.57 -3.23
CA LYS A 174 18.85 0.68 -3.91
C LYS A 174 20.01 1.46 -4.53
N LYS A 175 19.73 2.54 -5.26
CA LYS A 175 20.75 3.41 -5.87
C LYS A 175 21.68 4.06 -4.83
N ARG A 176 21.20 4.21 -3.59
CA ARG A 176 21.93 4.80 -2.47
C ARG A 176 22.58 3.76 -1.54
N GLY A 177 22.54 2.47 -1.90
CA GLY A 177 23.12 1.40 -1.09
C GLY A 177 22.39 1.11 0.22
N LEU A 178 21.14 1.56 0.35
CA LEU A 178 20.29 1.24 1.51
C LEU A 178 19.49 -0.02 1.24
N GLU A 179 19.48 -0.92 2.21
CA GLU A 179 18.59 -2.07 2.20
C GLU A 179 17.14 -1.60 2.33
N ALA A 180 16.27 -2.13 1.47
CA ALA A 180 14.87 -1.76 1.49
C ALA A 180 13.96 -2.93 1.08
N ILE A 181 12.77 -2.97 1.68
CA ILE A 181 11.72 -3.95 1.41
C ILE A 181 10.42 -3.20 1.15
N CYS A 182 9.75 -3.50 0.04
CA CYS A 182 8.37 -3.08 -0.20
C CYS A 182 7.43 -4.21 0.21
N VAL A 183 6.48 -3.91 1.09
CA VAL A 183 5.42 -4.83 1.54
C VAL A 183 4.07 -4.36 0.99
N MET A 184 3.34 -5.22 0.31
CA MET A 184 2.10 -4.85 -0.37
C MET A 184 0.98 -5.79 0.02
N GLY A 185 -0.02 -5.29 0.75
CA GLY A 185 -1.18 -6.09 1.12
C GLY A 185 -2.07 -6.36 -0.09
N GLU A 186 -2.53 -7.59 -0.23
CA GLU A 186 -3.42 -7.96 -1.32
C GLU A 186 -4.78 -7.27 -1.21
N ILE A 187 -5.31 -6.86 -2.36
CA ILE A 187 -6.68 -6.39 -2.52
C ILE A 187 -7.35 -7.13 -3.69
N PRO A 188 -8.61 -7.58 -3.54
CA PRO A 188 -9.35 -8.21 -4.62
C PRO A 188 -9.44 -7.35 -5.88
N ILE A 189 -9.22 -8.00 -7.03
CA ILE A 189 -9.20 -7.37 -8.35
C ILE A 189 -10.48 -6.61 -8.71
N TYR A 190 -11.61 -6.88 -8.08
CA TYR A 190 -12.88 -6.24 -8.39
C TYR A 190 -13.26 -5.10 -7.44
N ILE A 191 -12.47 -4.83 -6.39
CA ILE A 191 -12.72 -3.69 -5.49
C ILE A 191 -11.64 -2.61 -5.54
N HIS A 192 -10.50 -2.89 -6.17
CA HIS A 192 -9.36 -1.96 -6.19
C HIS A 192 -9.63 -0.62 -6.88
N GLY A 193 -10.62 -0.56 -7.77
CA GLY A 193 -11.03 0.66 -8.48
C GLY A 193 -11.96 1.57 -7.66
N PHE A 194 -12.45 1.11 -6.51
CA PHE A 194 -13.35 1.89 -5.67
C PHE A 194 -12.57 2.69 -4.62
N PRO A 195 -13.05 3.90 -4.25
CA PRO A 195 -12.44 4.72 -3.20
C PRO A 195 -12.79 4.18 -1.80
N ILE A 196 -12.75 2.86 -1.60
CA ILE A 196 -13.11 2.19 -0.35
C ILE A 196 -11.84 1.70 0.33
N PRO A 197 -11.62 2.01 1.63
CA PRO A 197 -10.52 1.42 2.38
C PRO A 197 -10.59 -0.11 2.42
N TYR A 198 -9.45 -0.78 2.44
CA TYR A 198 -9.37 -2.24 2.55
C TYR A 198 -8.52 -2.68 3.76
N PRO A 199 -9.07 -2.58 4.99
CA PRO A 199 -8.36 -2.92 6.23
C PRO A 199 -7.82 -4.36 6.29
N LYS A 200 -8.43 -5.31 5.55
CA LYS A 200 -7.97 -6.71 5.51
C LYS A 200 -6.56 -6.83 4.92
N GLY A 201 -6.28 -6.04 3.88
CA GLY A 201 -4.92 -5.90 3.32
C GLY A 201 -3.97 -5.19 4.30
N SER A 202 -4.43 -4.12 4.95
CA SER A 202 -3.63 -3.38 5.96
C SER A 202 -3.25 -4.26 7.14
N LYS A 203 -4.17 -5.11 7.62
CA LYS A 203 -3.92 -6.06 8.70
C LYS A 203 -2.79 -7.01 8.34
N ALA A 204 -2.83 -7.60 7.13
CA ALA A 204 -1.78 -8.50 6.68
C ALA A 204 -0.41 -7.81 6.62
N VAL A 205 -0.36 -6.56 6.14
CA VAL A 205 0.86 -5.73 6.15
C VAL A 205 1.33 -5.46 7.57
N LEU A 206 0.42 -5.12 8.49
CA LEU A 206 0.74 -4.82 9.88
C LEU A 206 1.33 -6.03 10.61
N GLU A 207 0.80 -7.24 10.37
CA GLU A 207 1.36 -8.51 10.86
C GLU A 207 2.82 -8.70 10.39
N VAL A 208 3.09 -8.47 9.10
CA VAL A 208 4.45 -8.60 8.54
C VAL A 208 5.41 -7.54 9.09
N LEU A 209 4.97 -6.28 9.20
CA LEU A 209 5.80 -5.21 9.77
C LEU A 209 6.06 -5.43 11.26
N SER A 210 5.07 -5.91 12.01
CA SER A 210 5.19 -6.31 13.42
C SER A 210 6.28 -7.37 13.59
N ALA A 211 6.25 -8.43 12.78
CA ALA A 211 7.28 -9.48 12.79
C ALA A 211 8.67 -8.96 12.37
N ALA A 212 8.75 -8.20 11.27
CA ALA A 212 10.03 -7.68 10.75
C ALA A 212 10.73 -6.71 11.71
N LEU A 213 9.95 -5.93 12.45
CA LEU A 213 10.45 -4.94 13.41
C LEU A 213 10.57 -5.49 14.83
N ASP A 214 10.03 -6.69 15.10
CA ASP A 214 9.98 -7.31 16.42
C ASP A 214 9.24 -6.43 17.44
N ILE A 215 8.05 -5.98 17.03
CA ILE A 215 7.15 -5.09 17.78
C ILE A 215 5.81 -5.79 17.95
N GLU A 216 5.34 -5.92 19.18
CA GLU A 216 3.99 -6.41 19.45
C GLU A 216 2.95 -5.33 19.14
N VAL A 217 2.01 -5.64 18.25
CA VAL A 217 0.94 -4.72 17.85
C VAL A 217 -0.41 -5.33 18.18
N PRO A 218 -1.22 -4.70 19.05
CA PRO A 218 -2.60 -5.11 19.30
C PRO A 218 -3.42 -5.01 18.02
N MET A 219 -4.10 -6.11 17.65
CA MET A 219 -4.85 -6.19 16.38
C MET A 219 -6.32 -5.78 16.51
N ASP A 220 -6.79 -5.41 17.71
CA ASP A 220 -8.20 -5.12 17.97
C ASP A 220 -8.75 -3.98 17.11
N GLU A 221 -8.00 -2.88 17.00
CA GLU A 221 -8.39 -1.72 16.18
C GLU A 221 -8.57 -2.12 14.71
N ILE A 222 -7.56 -2.79 14.13
CA ILE A 222 -7.63 -3.18 12.71
C ILE A 222 -8.69 -4.27 12.48
N ASN A 223 -8.91 -5.16 13.45
CA ASN A 223 -9.98 -6.17 13.37
C ASN A 223 -11.37 -5.52 13.34
N ALA A 224 -11.61 -4.49 14.15
CA ALA A 224 -12.86 -3.74 14.13
C ALA A 224 -13.07 -3.04 12.78
N LEU A 225 -12.02 -2.43 12.22
CA LEU A 225 -12.07 -1.83 10.88
C LEU A 225 -12.36 -2.87 9.79
N VAL A 226 -11.77 -4.06 9.87
CA VAL A 226 -12.06 -5.17 8.96
C VAL A 226 -13.56 -5.50 9.01
N GLN A 227 -14.12 -5.76 10.19
CA GLN A 227 -15.53 -6.10 10.35
C GLN A 227 -16.46 -5.01 9.80
N GLN A 228 -16.12 -3.74 10.05
CA GLN A 228 -16.90 -2.61 9.52
C GLN A 228 -16.87 -2.57 7.98
N SER A 229 -15.71 -2.80 7.37
CA SER A 229 -15.54 -2.74 5.91
C SER A 229 -16.21 -3.90 5.18
N GLU A 230 -16.39 -5.06 5.82
CA GLU A 230 -16.93 -6.26 5.16
C GLU A 230 -18.33 -6.04 4.58
N THR A 231 -19.19 -5.31 5.28
CA THR A 231 -20.53 -4.98 4.78
C THR A 231 -20.49 -4.15 3.49
N GLU A 232 -19.59 -3.18 3.40
CA GLU A 232 -19.46 -2.31 2.23
C GLU A 232 -18.90 -3.08 1.04
N ILE A 233 -17.89 -3.93 1.27
CA ILE A 233 -17.28 -4.78 0.26
C ILE A 233 -18.29 -5.81 -0.28
N GLU A 234 -19.09 -6.42 0.61
CA GLU A 234 -20.14 -7.36 0.22
C GLU A 234 -21.23 -6.67 -0.62
N SER A 235 -21.60 -5.44 -0.26
CA SER A 235 -22.55 -4.63 -1.05
C SER A 235 -22.04 -4.36 -2.47
N VAL A 236 -20.74 -4.09 -2.64
CA VAL A 236 -20.13 -3.95 -3.97
C VAL A 236 -20.18 -5.29 -4.72
N TYR A 237 -19.84 -6.39 -4.06
CA TYR A 237 -19.86 -7.72 -4.65
C TYR A 237 -21.26 -8.12 -5.12
N GLU A 238 -22.29 -7.90 -4.31
CA GLU A 238 -23.66 -8.32 -4.63
C GLU A 238 -24.28 -7.59 -5.83
N ARG A 239 -23.83 -6.35 -6.10
CA ARG A 239 -24.23 -5.56 -7.27
C ARG A 239 -23.62 -6.05 -8.58
N LEU A 240 -22.64 -6.97 -8.54
CA LEU A 240 -22.05 -7.53 -9.73
C LEU A 240 -23.02 -8.51 -10.42
N PRO A 241 -23.01 -8.57 -11.78
CA PRO A 241 -23.75 -9.57 -12.54
C PRO A 241 -23.46 -11.01 -12.07
N SER A 242 -24.45 -11.89 -12.13
CA SER A 242 -24.34 -13.30 -11.72
C SER A 242 -23.18 -14.02 -12.41
N GLU A 243 -22.97 -13.76 -13.70
CA GLU A 243 -21.92 -14.37 -14.50
C GLU A 243 -20.51 -13.96 -14.04
N ILE A 244 -20.37 -12.73 -13.53
CA ILE A 244 -19.12 -12.23 -12.93
C ILE A 244 -18.94 -12.85 -11.54
N LYS A 245 -20.00 -12.91 -10.72
CA LYS A 245 -19.95 -13.53 -9.39
C LYS A 245 -19.51 -14.99 -9.46
N GLU A 246 -20.03 -15.78 -10.40
CA GLU A 246 -19.59 -17.17 -10.61
C GLU A 246 -18.10 -17.30 -10.95
N GLN A 247 -17.53 -16.34 -11.70
CA GLN A 247 -16.09 -16.33 -11.99
C GLN A 247 -15.27 -15.91 -10.77
N LEU A 248 -15.74 -14.92 -10.02
CA LEU A 248 -15.08 -14.43 -8.81
C LEU A 248 -15.14 -15.44 -7.66
N ASP A 249 -16.20 -16.23 -7.55
CA ASP A 249 -16.34 -17.28 -6.53
C ASP A 249 -15.26 -18.36 -6.68
N LYS A 250 -14.76 -18.60 -7.90
CA LYS A 250 -13.62 -19.50 -8.12
C LYS A 250 -12.35 -19.00 -7.42
N LEU A 251 -12.22 -17.69 -7.21
CA LEU A 251 -11.09 -17.08 -6.51
C LEU A 251 -11.06 -17.42 -5.01
N LYS A 252 -12.13 -17.98 -4.44
CA LYS A 252 -12.15 -18.49 -3.06
C LYS A 252 -11.19 -19.66 -2.84
N TYR A 253 -10.84 -20.37 -3.93
CA TYR A 253 -10.04 -21.59 -3.90
C TYR A 253 -8.64 -21.42 -4.50
N VAL A 254 -8.31 -20.22 -4.99
CA VAL A 254 -6.98 -19.95 -5.57
C VAL A 254 -5.94 -20.01 -4.46
N THR A 255 -5.02 -20.95 -4.57
CA THR A 255 -3.81 -21.00 -3.74
C THR A 255 -2.62 -20.57 -4.59
N TYR A 256 -1.69 -19.84 -3.98
CA TYR A 256 -0.41 -19.45 -4.63
C TYR A 256 0.58 -20.62 -4.77
N ALA A 257 0.16 -21.85 -4.50
CA ALA A 257 0.99 -23.04 -4.63
C ALA A 257 0.70 -23.70 -5.98
N ARG A 258 1.76 -23.98 -6.74
CA ARG A 258 1.72 -24.68 -8.03
C ARG A 258 0.80 -25.91 -7.96
N PRO A 259 -0.34 -25.93 -8.68
CA PRO A 259 -1.14 -27.14 -8.80
C PRO A 259 -0.50 -28.08 -9.83
N SER A 260 -0.58 -29.38 -9.56
CA SER A 260 -0.07 -30.44 -10.44
C SER A 260 -1.02 -30.85 -11.59
N GLU A 261 -2.16 -30.18 -11.80
CA GLU A 261 -3.18 -30.51 -12.83
C GLU A 261 -3.97 -29.25 -13.28
N PRO A 262 -4.74 -29.27 -14.40
CA PRO A 262 -4.78 -28.13 -15.34
C PRO A 262 -5.55 -26.90 -14.84
N GLY A 263 -4.77 -25.86 -14.51
CA GLY A 263 -4.95 -24.46 -14.92
C GLY A 263 -5.99 -23.60 -14.17
N PRO A 264 -5.59 -22.80 -13.15
CA PRO A 264 -6.39 -21.69 -12.67
C PRO A 264 -6.46 -20.54 -13.71
N ILE A 265 -7.46 -19.65 -13.54
CA ILE A 265 -7.78 -18.45 -14.33
C ILE A 265 -6.56 -17.87 -15.05
N THR A 266 -6.62 -17.87 -16.38
CA THR A 266 -5.52 -17.43 -17.25
C THR A 266 -5.33 -15.90 -17.17
N GLU A 267 -4.18 -15.40 -17.62
CA GLU A 267 -3.98 -13.95 -17.78
C GLU A 267 -4.99 -13.31 -18.75
N GLU A 268 -5.50 -14.09 -19.71
CA GLU A 268 -6.58 -13.65 -20.60
C GLU A 268 -7.91 -13.51 -19.85
N ASP A 269 -8.23 -14.46 -18.97
CA ASP A 269 -9.41 -14.37 -18.11
C ASP A 269 -9.32 -13.17 -17.16
N LYS A 270 -8.14 -12.89 -16.58
CA LYS A 270 -7.91 -11.68 -15.75
C LYS A 270 -8.16 -10.40 -16.54
N LYS A 271 -7.62 -10.31 -17.76
CA LYS A 271 -7.87 -9.15 -18.64
C LYS A 271 -9.34 -9.02 -19.01
N ARG A 272 -10.04 -10.13 -19.25
CA ARG A 272 -11.48 -10.13 -19.56
C ARG A 272 -12.30 -9.63 -18.37
N ILE A 273 -12.03 -10.15 -17.18
CA ILE A 273 -12.68 -9.72 -15.94
C ILE A 273 -12.49 -8.22 -15.71
N LEU A 274 -11.25 -7.72 -15.83
CA LEU A 274 -10.95 -6.29 -15.70
C LEU A 274 -11.71 -5.44 -16.74
N GLN A 275 -11.76 -5.86 -18.00
CA GLN A 275 -12.49 -5.15 -19.05
C GLN A 275 -14.00 -5.15 -18.83
N GLU A 276 -14.57 -6.23 -18.32
CA GLU A 276 -16.00 -6.33 -18.02
C GLU A 276 -16.38 -5.46 -16.82
N ILE A 277 -15.57 -5.46 -15.76
CA ILE A 277 -15.66 -4.55 -14.62
C ILE A 277 -15.62 -3.10 -15.11
N ASP A 278 -14.58 -2.71 -15.85
CA ASP A 278 -14.45 -1.35 -16.38
C ASP A 278 -15.63 -0.93 -17.28
N LYS A 279 -16.17 -1.84 -18.10
CA LYS A 279 -17.33 -1.58 -18.95
C LYS A 279 -18.61 -1.40 -18.15
N PHE A 280 -18.80 -2.16 -17.09
CA PHE A 280 -19.96 -2.04 -16.20
C PHE A 280 -19.95 -0.68 -15.51
N PHE A 281 -18.80 -0.25 -14.99
CA PHE A 281 -18.68 1.03 -14.28
C PHE A 281 -18.61 2.25 -15.22
N LYS A 282 -18.15 2.11 -16.46
CA LYS A 282 -18.25 3.18 -17.48
C LYS A 282 -19.67 3.36 -18.05
N LYS A 283 -20.58 2.42 -17.81
CA LYS A 283 -21.99 2.49 -18.24
C LYS A 283 -22.90 3.24 -17.26
N GLU A 284 -22.38 3.73 -16.14
CA GLU A 284 -23.05 4.74 -15.31
C GLU A 284 -22.51 6.17 -15.58
N PRO A 285 -22.76 6.80 -16.75
CA PRO A 285 -22.83 8.25 -16.82
C PRO A 285 -24.29 8.67 -16.60
N GLY A 286 -24.57 9.28 -15.45
CA GLY A 286 -25.77 10.08 -15.20
C GLY A 286 -27.11 9.38 -15.46
N GLY A 287 -27.67 8.77 -14.42
CA GLY A 287 -29.13 8.64 -14.33
C GLY A 287 -29.69 9.95 -13.79
N ASP A 288 -30.52 10.61 -14.60
CA ASP A 288 -31.32 11.81 -14.28
C ASP A 288 -32.11 11.71 -12.96
#